data_AF-A0A1R3JWI9-F1
#
_entry.id   AF-A0A1R3JWI9-F1
#
_cell.length_a   1.000
_cell.length_b   1.000
_cell.length_c   1.000
_cell.angle_alpha   90.00
_cell.angle_beta   90.00
_cell.angle_gamma   90.00
#
_symmetry.space_group_name_H-M   'P 1'
#
loop_
_entity.id
_entity.type
_entity.pdbx_description
1 polymer ?
#
loop_
_entity_poly.entity_id
_entity_poly.type
_entity_poly.pdbx_seq_one_letter_code
_entity_poly.pdbx_strand_id
1 'polypeptide(L)'
;MGAFLTSLNAHRLLITSVMIAAKFMDDQCYNNAYYAKVGGVSTEEMNGLEMKFLFSLDFRLHVTTEVFRKYCLKIEREGSVVDNKTSHQIQGYRHRAGRRT
;
A
#
# COMPACT_ATOMS: atom_id res chain seq x y z
N MET A 1 -5.93 18.01 -5.33
CA MET A 1 -7.05 17.12 -5.74
C MET A 1 -7.26 16.09 -4.64
N GLY A 2 -8.49 15.92 -4.14
CA GLY A 2 -8.81 14.79 -3.25
C GLY A 2 -9.01 13.52 -4.08
N ALA A 3 -8.39 12.42 -3.69
CA ALA A 3 -8.60 11.11 -4.29
C ALA A 3 -9.22 10.17 -3.24
N PHE A 4 -10.29 9.47 -3.61
CA PHE A 4 -10.91 8.46 -2.77
C PHE A 4 -10.34 7.09 -3.10
N LEU A 5 -9.82 6.39 -2.09
CA LEU A 5 -9.32 5.03 -2.25
C LEU A 5 -10.49 4.06 -2.33
N THR A 6 -10.51 3.23 -3.37
CA THR A 6 -11.51 2.18 -3.59
C THR A 6 -10.82 0.87 -3.93
N SER A 7 -11.51 -0.26 -3.79
CA SER A 7 -10.99 -1.57 -4.22
C SER A 7 -10.63 -1.61 -5.71
N LEU A 8 -11.22 -0.75 -6.52
CA LEU A 8 -10.98 -0.66 -7.97
C LEU A 8 -9.73 0.15 -8.33
N ASN A 9 -9.23 1.02 -7.44
CA ASN A 9 -8.06 1.87 -7.71
C ASN A 9 -6.86 1.62 -6.79
N ALA A 10 -7.04 0.91 -5.67
CA ALA A 10 -5.98 0.62 -4.72
C ALA A 10 -4.82 -0.15 -5.36
N HIS A 11 -5.12 -1.11 -6.23
CA HIS A 11 -4.10 -1.86 -6.98
C HIS A 11 -3.22 -0.94 -7.84
N ARG A 12 -3.85 -0.06 -8.62
CA ARG A 12 -3.16 0.90 -9.51
C ARG A 12 -2.31 1.87 -8.69
N LEU A 13 -2.84 2.38 -7.59
CA LEU A 13 -2.11 3.24 -6.68
C LEU A 13 -0.86 2.53 -6.11
N LEU A 14 -1.00 1.28 -5.67
CA LEU A 14 0.09 0.52 -5.06
C LEU A 14 1.23 0.28 -6.05
N ILE A 15 0.93 -0.25 -7.24
CA ILE A 15 1.98 -0.54 -8.24
C ILE A 15 2.71 0.74 -8.68
N THR A 16 2.00 1.84 -8.88
CA THR A 16 2.61 3.13 -9.23
C THR A 16 3.49 3.65 -8.10
N SER A 17 3.04 3.54 -6.84
CA SER A 17 3.82 3.98 -5.68
C SER A 17 5.14 3.21 -5.56
N VAL A 18 5.10 1.89 -5.72
CA VAL A 18 6.29 1.02 -5.68
C VAL A 18 7.24 1.32 -6.83
N MET A 19 6.72 1.45 -8.05
CA MET A 19 7.53 1.79 -9.23
C MET A 19 8.26 3.12 -9.06
N ILE A 20 7.57 4.17 -8.61
CA ILE A 20 8.18 5.49 -8.38
C ILE A 20 9.25 5.42 -7.30
N ALA A 21 8.98 4.71 -6.20
CA ALA A 21 9.95 4.53 -5.13
C ALA A 21 11.22 3.84 -5.63
N ALA A 22 11.08 2.74 -6.39
CA ALA A 22 12.21 2.02 -6.96
C ALA A 22 13.01 2.90 -7.94
N LYS A 23 12.34 3.62 -8.84
CA LYS A 23 13.00 4.54 -9.77
C LYS A 23 13.73 5.70 -9.09
N PHE A 24 13.26 6.14 -7.93
CA PHE A 24 13.84 7.27 -7.20
C PHE A 24 14.98 6.84 -6.27
N MET A 25 14.88 5.65 -5.67
CA MET A 25 15.80 5.19 -4.62
C MET A 25 16.87 4.21 -5.11
N ASP A 26 16.57 3.40 -6.13
CA ASP A 26 17.47 2.34 -6.58
C ASP A 26 18.35 2.81 -7.74
N ASP A 27 19.65 2.49 -7.69
CA ASP A 27 20.60 2.78 -8.79
C ASP A 27 20.24 2.03 -10.09
N GLN A 28 19.54 0.91 -9.96
CA GLN A 28 19.10 0.04 -11.05
C GLN A 28 17.59 -0.18 -10.96
N CYS A 29 16.84 0.38 -11.90
CA CYS A 29 15.39 0.24 -11.96
C CYS A 29 14.91 -0.22 -13.34
N TYR A 30 13.78 -0.93 -13.37
CA TYR A 30 13.15 -1.34 -14.63
C TYR A 30 12.33 -0.21 -15.27
N ASN A 31 12.04 -0.33 -16.57
CA ASN A 31 11.18 0.62 -17.27
C ASN A 31 9.69 0.40 -16.99
N ASN A 32 8.85 1.34 -17.44
CA ASN A 32 7.40 1.28 -17.20
C ASN A 32 6.72 0.08 -17.83
N ALA A 33 7.24 -0.44 -18.96
CA ALA A 33 6.67 -1.61 -19.61
C ALA A 33 6.81 -2.85 -18.73
N TYR A 34 7.91 -2.97 -17.99
CA TYR A 34 8.11 -4.04 -17.02
C TYR A 34 7.10 -3.93 -15.86
N TYR A 35 6.99 -2.76 -15.23
CA TYR A 35 6.04 -2.55 -14.12
C TYR A 35 4.58 -2.68 -14.56
N ALA A 36 4.25 -2.25 -15.79
CA ALA A 36 2.94 -2.43 -16.40
C ALA A 36 2.59 -3.92 -16.52
N LYS A 37 3.53 -4.74 -17.01
CA LYS A 37 3.36 -6.20 -17.12
C LYS A 37 3.14 -6.85 -15.75
N VAL A 38 3.92 -6.48 -14.74
CA VAL A 38 3.76 -7.01 -13.37
C VAL A 38 2.44 -6.56 -12.75
N GLY A 39 2.06 -5.30 -12.97
CA GLY A 39 0.81 -4.72 -12.47
C GLY A 39 -0.44 -5.06 -13.29
N GLY A 40 -0.34 -5.87 -14.34
CA GLY A 40 -1.50 -6.23 -15.17
C GLY A 40 -2.23 -5.01 -15.78
N VAL A 41 -1.50 -3.95 -16.12
CA VAL A 41 -2.02 -2.77 -16.81
C VAL A 41 -1.26 -2.53 -18.12
N SER A 42 -1.79 -1.69 -19.01
CA SER A 42 -1.06 -1.32 -20.22
C SER A 42 0.12 -0.40 -19.89
N THR A 43 1.15 -0.41 -20.73
CA THR A 43 2.28 0.51 -20.60
C THR A 43 1.84 1.98 -20.68
N GLU A 44 0.88 2.29 -21.56
CA GLU A 44 0.30 3.63 -21.67
C GLU A 44 -0.38 4.07 -20.37
N GLU A 45 -1.15 3.16 -19.75
CA GLU A 45 -1.78 3.44 -18.47
C GLU A 45 -0.73 3.67 -17.38
N MET A 46 0.32 2.84 -17.32
CA MET A 46 1.40 3.00 -16.36
C MET A 46 2.13 4.34 -16.51
N ASN A 47 2.37 4.78 -17.75
CA ASN A 47 2.95 6.09 -18.05
C ASN A 47 2.05 7.23 -17.53
N GLY A 48 0.74 7.14 -17.76
CA GLY A 48 -0.22 8.13 -17.27
C GLY A 48 -0.31 8.17 -15.74
N LEU A 49 -0.30 7.00 -15.10
CA LEU A 49 -0.31 6.88 -13.65
C LEU A 49 0.97 7.45 -13.03
N GLU A 50 2.14 7.19 -13.60
CA GLU A 50 3.42 7.78 -13.19
C GLU A 50 3.33 9.30 -13.14
N MET A 51 2.96 9.94 -14.26
CA MET A 51 2.88 11.40 -14.32
C MET A 51 1.86 11.95 -13.32
N LYS A 52 0.67 11.33 -13.23
CA LYS A 52 -0.37 11.76 -12.29
C LYS A 52 0.11 11.67 -10.84
N PHE A 53 0.84 10.62 -10.49
CA PHE A 53 1.36 10.42 -9.15
C PHE A 53 2.45 11.45 -8.81
N LEU A 54 3.40 11.68 -9.72
CA LEU A 54 4.46 12.68 -9.54
C LEU A 54 3.91 14.10 -9.36
N PHE A 55 2.95 14.50 -10.21
CA PHE A 55 2.28 15.79 -10.05
C PHE A 55 1.47 15.88 -8.75
N SER A 56 0.86 14.77 -8.30
CA SER A 56 0.11 14.76 -7.03
C SER A 56 1.02 14.93 -5.80
N LEU A 57 2.30 14.58 -5.92
CA LEU A 57 3.31 14.77 -4.86
C LEU A 57 4.07 16.09 -4.99
N ASP A 58 3.80 16.90 -6.01
CA ASP A 58 4.64 18.04 -6.40
C ASP A 58 6.11 17.64 -6.55
N PHE A 59 6.36 16.42 -7.06
CA PHE A 59 7.70 15.81 -7.21
C PHE A 59 8.51 15.71 -5.90
N ARG A 60 7.87 15.81 -4.73
CA ARG A 60 8.53 15.65 -3.43
C ARG A 60 8.65 14.18 -3.06
N LEU A 61 9.68 13.52 -3.62
CA LEU A 61 9.92 12.08 -3.44
C LEU A 61 10.92 11.75 -2.33
N HIS A 62 11.70 12.73 -1.87
CA HIS A 62 12.71 12.50 -0.85
C HIS A 62 12.09 12.15 0.51
N VAL A 63 12.43 10.97 1.03
CA VAL A 63 12.01 10.50 2.34
C VAL A 63 13.25 10.25 3.19
N THR A 64 13.34 10.90 4.36
CA THR A 64 14.43 10.66 5.30
C THR A 64 14.23 9.35 6.05
N THR A 65 15.31 8.78 6.58
CA THR A 65 15.27 7.56 7.39
C THR A 65 14.38 7.70 8.62
N GLU A 66 14.35 8.88 9.24
CA GLU A 66 13.46 9.18 10.37
C GLU A 66 11.98 9.11 9.98
N VAL A 67 11.60 9.74 8.86
CA VAL A 67 10.23 9.72 8.35
C VAL A 67 9.81 8.30 7.99
N PHE A 68 10.68 7.56 7.28
CA PHE A 68 10.43 6.16 6.94
C PHE A 68 10.18 5.31 8.19
N ARG A 69 11.09 5.37 9.18
CA ARG A 69 10.97 4.64 10.45
C ARG A 69 9.68 4.97 11.20
N LYS A 70 9.29 6.25 11.22
CA LYS A 70 8.03 6.71 11.83
C LYS A 70 6.81 6.02 11.20
N TYR A 71 6.78 5.89 9.87
CA TYR A 71 5.68 5.21 9.18
C TYR A 71 5.69 3.68 9.40
N CYS A 72 6.85 3.03 9.41
CA CYS A 72 6.95 1.61 9.74
C CYS A 72 6.37 1.30 11.14
N LEU A 73 6.79 2.06 12.16
CA LEU A 73 6.28 1.91 13.53
C LEU A 73 4.77 2.13 13.63
N LYS A 74 4.23 3.04 12.82
CA LYS A 74 2.78 3.29 12.76
C LYS A 74 2.04 2.07 12.20
N ILE A 75 2.52 1.50 11.10
CA ILE A 75 1.92 0.31 10.48
C ILE A 75 2.00 -0.90 11.41
N GLU A 76 3.14 -1.14 12.06
CA GLU A 76 3.33 -2.24 13.03
C GLU A 76 2.35 -2.14 14.21
N ARG A 77 2.17 -0.92 14.74
CA ARG A 77 1.19 -0.66 15.81
C ARG A 77 -0.23 -0.97 15.36
N GLU A 78 -0.62 -0.52 14.16
CA GLU A 78 -1.97 -0.73 13.63
C GLU A 78 -2.22 -2.22 13.30
N GLY A 79 -1.22 -2.92 12.77
CA GLY A 79 -1.29 -4.37 12.50
C GLY A 79 -1.48 -5.20 13.78
N SER A 80 -0.74 -4.87 14.85
CA SER A 80 -0.86 -5.57 16.15
C SER A 80 -2.25 -5.42 16.79
N VAL A 81 -2.99 -4.36 16.47
CA VAL A 81 -4.37 -4.14 16.96
C VAL A 81 -5.37 -5.07 16.27
N VAL A 82 -5.10 -5.47 15.01
CA VAL A 82 -5.98 -6.38 14.26
C VAL A 82 -5.88 -7.81 14.82
N ASP A 83 -4.69 -8.28 15.17
CA ASP A 83 -4.48 -9.63 15.74
C ASP A 83 -5.12 -9.79 17.13
N ASN A 84 -5.04 -8.75 17.97
CA ASN A 84 -5.64 -8.79 19.31
C ASN A 84 -7.18 -8.77 19.26
N LYS A 85 -7.80 -8.06 18.30
CA LYS A 85 -9.27 -8.06 18.16
C LYS A 85 -9.81 -9.40 17.69
N THR A 86 -9.10 -10.07 16.79
CA THR A 86 -9.49 -11.39 16.25
C THR A 86 -9.44 -12.46 17.34
N SER A 87 -8.44 -12.39 18.23
CA SER A 87 -8.30 -13.31 19.38
C SER A 87 -9.44 -13.17 20.39
N HIS A 88 -9.86 -11.96 20.74
CA HIS A 88 -10.98 -11.74 21.66
C HIS A 88 -12.35 -12.13 21.08
N GLN A 89 -12.54 -11.99 19.76
CA GLN A 89 -13.78 -12.43 19.11
C GLN A 89 -13.90 -13.96 19.05
N ILE A 90 -12.83 -14.68 18.69
CA ILE A 90 -12.83 -16.16 18.67
C ILE A 90 -13.08 -16.75 20.06
N GLN A 91 -12.52 -16.12 21.11
CA GLN A 91 -12.73 -16.57 22.50
C GLN A 91 -14.18 -16.33 22.97
N GLY A 92 -14.81 -15.24 22.53
CA GLY A 92 -16.23 -14.97 22.76
C GLY A 92 -17.17 -15.97 22.07
N TYR A 93 -16.82 -16.46 20.87
CA TYR A 93 -17.60 -17.50 20.18
C TYR A 93 -17.48 -18.88 20.84
N ARG A 94 -16.30 -19.27 21.36
CA ARG A 94 -16.12 -20.56 22.05
C ARG A 94 -16.92 -20.66 23.36
N HIS A 95 -17.13 -19.57 24.08
CA HIS A 95 -17.92 -19.59 25.32
C HIS A 95 -19.44 -19.63 25.11
N ARG A 96 -19.95 -19.31 23.92
CA ARG A 96 -21.40 -19.29 23.64
C ARG A 96 -21.95 -20.63 23.13
N ALA A 97 -21.09 -21.50 22.60
CA ALA A 97 -21.47 -22.82 22.09
C ALA A 97 -21.65 -23.91 23.17
N GLY A 98 -21.25 -23.65 24.42
CA GLY A 98 -21.24 -24.65 25.51
C GLY A 98 -22.38 -24.56 26.53
N ARG A 99 -23.45 -23.76 26.29
CA ARG A 99 -24.58 -23.59 27.22
C ARG A 99 -25.95 -23.88 26.59
N ARG A 100 -26.06 -24.97 25.82
CA ARG A 100 -27.35 -25.54 25.39
C ARG A 100 -27.24 -27.06 25.25
N THR A 101 -27.34 -27.75 26.37
CA THR A 101 -27.82 -29.14 26.54
C THR A 101 -28.35 -29.26 27.95
#